data_AF-R5GXY2-F1
#
_entry.id   AF-R5GXY2-F1
#
_cell.length_a   1.000
_cell.length_b   1.000
_cell.length_c   1.000
_cell.angle_alpha   90.00
_cell.angle_beta   90.00
_cell.angle_gamma   90.00
#
_symmetry.space_group_name_H-M   'P 1'
#
loop_
_entity.id
_entity.type
_entity.pdbx_description
1 polymer ?
#
loop_
_entity_poly.entity_id
_entity_poly.type
_entity_poly.pdbx_seq_one_letter_code
_entity_poly.pdbx_strand_id
1 'polypeptide(L)'
;MKTKILIIITAVFFAVMLALTFSSRSIHEAGLPHVKAGRLAEAEFPIEFTDENGELMTGTRQAPAVTKEQLEQGVYVLYTAGKNGEVRDFVRRVEIVPGAECDGYIEVLGGVSSFDKIVVSSDRDIADGEVVVEK
;
A
#
# COMPACT_ATOMS: atom_id res chain seq x y z
N MET A 1 58.39 2.52 -0.19
CA MET A 1 57.21 2.87 -1.02
C MET A 1 56.02 1.94 -0.80
N LYS A 2 56.21 0.61 -0.79
CA LYS A 2 55.12 -0.39 -0.60
C LYS A 2 54.25 -0.16 0.65
N THR A 3 54.85 0.11 1.82
CA THR A 3 54.12 0.32 3.08
C THR A 3 53.29 1.60 3.08
N LYS A 4 53.78 2.69 2.46
CA LYS A 4 53.04 3.96 2.35
C LYS A 4 51.80 3.81 1.48
N ILE A 5 51.93 3.08 0.36
CA ILE A 5 50.80 2.76 -0.52
C ILE A 5 49.78 1.89 0.22
N LEU A 6 50.23 0.88 0.97
CA LEU A 6 49.35 0.03 1.78
C LEU A 6 48.53 0.86 2.79
N ILE A 7 49.18 1.76 3.53
CA ILE A 7 48.53 2.63 4.52
C ILE A 7 47.47 3.53 3.85
N ILE A 8 47.79 4.11 2.69
CA ILE A 8 46.84 4.96 1.94
C ILE A 8 45.63 4.14 1.51
N ILE A 9 45.83 2.93 0.96
CA ILE A 9 44.74 2.05 0.55
C ILE A 9 43.85 1.68 1.75
N THR A 10 44.45 1.32 2.88
CA THR A 10 43.72 0.99 4.10
C THR A 10 42.92 2.19 4.63
N ALA A 11 43.52 3.38 4.64
CA ALA A 11 42.83 4.60 5.08
C ALA A 11 41.64 4.94 4.17
N VAL A 12 41.82 4.83 2.85
CA VAL A 12 40.74 5.04 1.87
C VAL A 12 39.64 3.99 2.06
N PHE A 13 40.00 2.72 2.25
CA PHE A 13 39.04 1.65 2.48
C PHE A 13 38.16 1.91 3.71
N PHE A 14 38.77 2.29 4.85
CA PHE A 14 38.01 2.63 6.04
C PHE A 14 37.18 3.91 5.87
N ALA A 15 37.68 4.92 5.16
CA ALA A 15 36.91 6.12 4.86
C ALA A 15 35.66 5.81 4.02
N VAL A 16 35.78 4.96 3.00
CA VAL A 16 34.66 4.50 2.17
C VAL A 16 33.66 3.69 3.00
N MET A 17 34.12 2.73 3.81
CA MET A 17 33.25 1.95 4.68
C MET A 17 32.49 2.83 5.67
N LEU A 18 33.15 3.84 6.24
CA LEU A 18 32.53 4.80 7.14
C LEU A 18 31.45 5.62 6.42
N ALA A 19 31.73 6.12 5.22
CA ALA A 19 30.76 6.85 4.40
C ALA A 19 29.54 5.98 4.06
N LEU A 20 29.74 4.72 3.68
CA LEU A 20 28.66 3.76 3.44
C LEU A 20 27.85 3.47 4.70
N THR A 21 28.50 3.37 5.86
CA THR A 21 27.83 3.12 7.14
C THR A 21 26.87 4.26 7.47
N PHE A 22 27.30 5.51 7.36
CA PHE A 22 26.43 6.68 7.59
C PHE A 22 25.35 6.83 6.52
N SER A 23 25.64 6.47 5.26
CA SER A 23 24.70 6.59 4.15
C SER A 23 23.69 5.45 4.08
N SER A 24 23.93 4.33 4.78
CA SER A 24 23.12 3.11 4.71
C SER A 24 21.63 3.38 4.98
N ARG A 25 21.32 4.19 5.99
CA ARG A 25 19.95 4.57 6.34
C ARG A 25 19.29 5.38 5.23
N SER A 26 19.97 6.40 4.71
CA SER A 26 19.43 7.25 3.64
C SER A 26 19.17 6.46 2.36
N ILE A 27 20.08 5.53 2.01
CA ILE A 27 19.92 4.64 0.85
C ILE A 27 18.75 3.69 1.08
N HIS A 28 18.62 3.13 2.29
CA HIS A 28 17.51 2.24 2.64
C HIS A 28 16.15 2.95 2.53
N GLU A 29 16.03 4.15 3.12
CA GLU A 29 14.81 4.94 3.09
C GLU A 29 14.44 5.38 1.67
N ALA A 30 15.42 5.79 0.85
CA ALA A 30 15.20 6.13 -0.55
C ALA A 30 14.78 4.92 -1.41
N GLY A 31 15.06 3.70 -0.93
CA GLY A 31 14.70 2.47 -1.60
C GLY A 31 13.32 1.92 -1.23
N LEU A 32 12.58 2.55 -0.32
CA LEU A 32 11.23 2.11 0.08
C LEU A 32 10.17 2.47 -0.97
N PRO A 33 9.10 1.66 -1.13
CA PRO A 33 7.97 2.01 -1.98
C PRO A 33 7.24 3.23 -1.41
N HIS A 34 6.76 4.10 -2.30
CA HIS A 34 5.89 5.20 -1.91
C HIS A 34 4.46 4.88 -2.29
N VAL A 35 3.59 4.95 -1.30
CA VAL A 35 2.18 4.64 -1.47
C VAL A 35 1.31 5.85 -1.16
N LYS A 36 0.18 5.96 -1.86
CA LYS A 36 -0.92 6.82 -1.43
C LYS A 36 -1.98 5.94 -0.82
N ALA A 37 -2.38 6.24 0.41
CA ALA A 37 -3.44 5.52 1.10
C ALA A 37 -4.62 6.44 1.40
N GLY A 38 -5.81 5.87 1.40
CA GLY A 38 -7.06 6.59 1.62
C GLY A 38 -8.15 5.64 2.10
N ARG A 39 -9.36 6.15 2.30
CA ARG A 39 -10.51 5.27 2.52
C ARG A 39 -10.88 4.57 1.21
N LEU A 40 -11.66 3.49 1.31
CA LEU A 40 -12.30 2.89 0.14
C LEU A 40 -13.06 3.96 -0.64
N ALA A 41 -13.04 3.85 -1.97
CA ALA A 41 -13.87 4.67 -2.81
C ALA A 41 -15.35 4.28 -2.58
N GLU A 42 -16.25 5.21 -2.83
CA GLU A 42 -17.68 4.92 -2.90
C GLU A 42 -18.09 4.91 -4.37
N ALA A 43 -18.79 3.86 -4.79
CA ALA A 43 -19.31 3.71 -6.14
C ALA A 43 -20.81 3.39 -6.10
N GLU A 44 -21.52 3.73 -7.17
CA GLU A 44 -22.93 3.43 -7.32
C GLU A 44 -23.13 2.03 -7.91
N PHE A 45 -23.95 1.22 -7.25
CA PHE A 45 -24.30 -0.12 -7.70
C PHE A 45 -25.82 -0.22 -7.90
N PRO A 46 -26.28 -0.89 -8.97
CA PRO A 46 -27.71 -1.08 -9.21
C PRO A 46 -28.32 -1.98 -8.13
N ILE A 47 -29.52 -1.62 -7.67
CA ILE A 47 -30.34 -2.44 -6.79
C ILE A 47 -31.74 -2.58 -7.37
N GLU A 48 -32.30 -3.77 -7.24
CA GLU A 48 -33.69 -4.04 -7.56
C GLU A 48 -34.51 -4.02 -6.27
N PHE A 49 -35.58 -3.24 -6.25
CA PHE A 49 -36.53 -3.20 -5.14
C PHE A 49 -37.96 -3.21 -5.68
N THR A 50 -38.85 -3.87 -4.94
CA THR A 50 -40.27 -3.94 -5.27
C THR A 50 -40.97 -2.72 -4.65
N ASP A 51 -41.72 -1.97 -5.47
CA ASP A 51 -42.51 -0.85 -5.01
C ASP A 51 -43.78 -1.30 -4.26
N GLU A 52 -44.56 -0.36 -3.74
CA GLU A 52 -45.81 -0.65 -3.02
C GLU A 52 -46.90 -1.30 -3.89
N ASN A 53 -46.75 -1.25 -5.22
CA ASN A 53 -47.66 -1.82 -6.21
C ASN A 53 -47.22 -3.22 -6.70
N GLY A 54 -46.07 -3.71 -6.24
CA GLY A 54 -45.50 -4.98 -6.70
C GLY A 54 -44.70 -4.89 -8.00
N GLU A 55 -44.43 -3.68 -8.51
CA GLU A 55 -43.58 -3.48 -9.68
C GLU A 55 -42.10 -3.46 -9.29
N LEU A 56 -41.26 -4.09 -10.12
CA LEU A 56 -39.83 -4.16 -9.90
C LEU A 56 -39.18 -2.87 -10.42
N MET A 57 -38.61 -2.06 -9.53
CA MET A 57 -37.89 -0.85 -9.89
C MET A 57 -36.39 -1.04 -9.69
N THR A 58 -35.61 -0.45 -10.59
CA THR A 58 -34.15 -0.39 -10.48
C THR A 58 -33.76 0.97 -9.91
N GLY A 59 -33.03 0.97 -8.80
CA GLY A 59 -32.37 2.16 -8.26
C GLY A 59 -30.87 1.96 -8.20
N THR A 60 -30.19 2.95 -7.64
CA THR A 60 -28.75 2.87 -7.32
C THR A 60 -28.55 3.01 -5.82
N ARG A 61 -27.51 2.36 -5.29
CA ARG A 61 -27.02 2.60 -3.94
C ARG A 61 -25.52 2.88 -3.98
N GLN A 62 -25.07 3.75 -3.09
CA GLN A 62 -23.63 3.94 -2.87
C GLN A 62 -23.11 2.84 -1.93
N ALA A 63 -22.00 2.23 -2.31
CA ALA A 63 -21.33 1.21 -1.50
C ALA A 63 -19.80 1.35 -1.59
N PRO A 64 -19.05 0.92 -0.55
CA PRO A 64 -17.60 0.86 -0.60
C PRO A 64 -17.13 -0.03 -1.75
N ALA A 65 -16.12 0.43 -2.49
CA ALA A 65 -15.64 -0.24 -3.68
C ALA A 65 -14.13 -0.10 -3.86
N VAL A 66 -13.58 -1.05 -4.62
CA VAL A 66 -12.23 -1.00 -5.19
C VAL A 66 -12.33 -1.05 -6.71
N THR A 67 -11.33 -0.53 -7.42
CA THR A 67 -11.25 -0.74 -8.86
C THR A 67 -10.84 -2.18 -9.16
N LYS A 68 -11.18 -2.66 -10.36
CA LYS A 68 -10.74 -3.97 -10.84
C LYS A 68 -9.21 -4.12 -10.83
N GLU A 69 -8.50 -3.06 -11.22
CA GLU A 69 -7.03 -3.02 -11.19
C GLU A 69 -6.49 -3.22 -9.76
N GLN A 70 -7.09 -2.57 -8.76
CA GLN A 70 -6.71 -2.76 -7.36
C GLN A 70 -6.96 -4.19 -6.87
N LEU A 71 -8.04 -4.82 -7.33
CA LEU A 71 -8.31 -6.22 -6.97
C LEU A 71 -7.28 -7.17 -7.58
N GLU A 72 -6.90 -6.95 -8.84
CA GLU A 72 -5.90 -7.77 -9.55
C GLU A 72 -4.49 -7.62 -8.95
N GLN A 73 -4.08 -6.40 -8.61
CA GLN A 73 -2.81 -6.13 -7.92
C GLN A 73 -2.83 -6.58 -6.44
N GLY A 74 -4.02 -6.77 -5.89
CA GLY A 74 -4.25 -7.08 -4.48
C GLY A 74 -4.57 -5.83 -3.66
N VAL A 75 -5.48 -5.98 -2.71
CA VAL A 75 -5.87 -4.92 -1.79
C VAL A 75 -4.94 -4.92 -0.58
N TYR A 76 -4.41 -3.75 -0.23
CA TYR A 76 -3.49 -3.59 0.90
C TYR A 76 -4.02 -2.55 1.89
N VAL A 77 -3.97 -2.88 3.18
CA VAL A 77 -4.23 -1.95 4.29
C VAL A 77 -2.90 -1.38 4.77
N LEU A 78 -2.83 -0.06 4.86
CA LEU A 78 -1.73 0.67 5.49
C LEU A 78 -1.94 0.70 7.01
N TYR A 79 -0.90 0.32 7.76
CA TYR A 79 -0.90 0.41 9.22
C TYR A 79 0.48 0.83 9.75
N THR A 80 0.47 1.57 10.85
CA THR A 80 1.70 2.05 11.50
C THR A 80 2.05 1.12 12.66
N ALA A 81 3.30 0.65 12.71
CA ALA A 81 3.78 -0.23 13.78
C ALA A 81 5.23 0.06 14.18
N GLY A 82 5.58 -0.29 15.41
CA GLY A 82 6.96 -0.25 15.90
C GLY A 82 7.72 -1.54 15.54
N LYS A 83 8.85 -1.43 14.84
CA LYS A 83 9.76 -2.56 14.56
C LYS A 83 11.20 -2.13 14.80
N ASN A 84 11.94 -2.90 15.61
CA ASN A 84 13.34 -2.62 15.96
C ASN A 84 13.56 -1.22 16.59
N GLY A 85 12.59 -0.73 17.36
CA GLY A 85 12.68 0.58 18.03
C GLY A 85 12.32 1.78 17.15
N GLU A 86 11.93 1.56 15.90
CA GLU A 86 11.46 2.63 15.00
C GLU A 86 9.98 2.42 14.65
N VAL A 87 9.23 3.52 14.62
CA VAL A 87 7.85 3.54 14.11
C VAL A 87 7.90 3.70 12.60
N ARG A 88 7.27 2.77 11.88
CA ARG A 88 7.22 2.76 10.41
C ARG A 88 5.84 2.39 9.92
N ASP A 89 5.56 2.74 8.68
CA ASP A 89 4.34 2.33 7.98
C ASP A 89 4.58 1.03 7.22
N PHE A 90 3.59 0.15 7.29
CA PHE A 90 3.60 -1.16 6.70
C PHE A 90 2.32 -1.37 5.90
N VAL A 91 2.40 -2.20 4.89
CA VAL A 91 1.22 -2.69 4.17
C VAL A 91 0.92 -4.12 4.57
N ARG A 92 -0.37 -4.44 4.71
CA ARG A 92 -0.85 -5.81 4.88
C ARG A 92 -1.80 -6.14 3.75
N ARG A 93 -1.55 -7.22 3.02
CA ARG A 93 -2.48 -7.72 2.02
C ARG A 93 -3.74 -8.24 2.71
N VAL A 94 -4.90 -7.87 2.20
CA VAL A 94 -6.20 -8.28 2.74
C VAL A 94 -7.01 -8.96 1.66
N GLU A 95 -7.68 -10.04 2.05
CA GLU A 95 -8.69 -10.68 1.22
C GLU A 95 -10.01 -9.98 1.45
N ILE A 96 -10.53 -9.34 0.40
CA ILE A 96 -11.86 -8.72 0.43
C ILE A 96 -12.92 -9.74 0.04
N VAL A 97 -14.15 -9.52 0.49
CA VAL A 97 -15.33 -10.23 -0.01
C VAL A 97 -15.96 -9.39 -1.13
N PRO A 98 -15.80 -9.77 -2.41
CA PRO A 98 -16.33 -9.00 -3.52
C PRO A 98 -17.86 -9.15 -3.62
N GLY A 99 -18.53 -8.05 -3.95
CA GLY A 99 -19.96 -7.99 -4.26
C GLY A 99 -20.22 -7.78 -5.75
N ALA A 100 -21.12 -6.87 -6.09
CA ALA A 100 -21.43 -6.54 -7.47
C ALA A 100 -20.25 -5.86 -8.18
N GLU A 101 -20.12 -6.10 -9.50
CA GLU A 101 -19.21 -5.36 -10.39
C GLU A 101 -20.04 -4.38 -11.23
N CYS A 102 -19.68 -3.10 -11.21
CA CYS A 102 -20.35 -2.05 -11.99
C CYS A 102 -19.32 -0.98 -12.39
N ASP A 103 -19.32 -0.56 -13.66
CA ASP A 103 -18.47 0.53 -14.18
C ASP A 103 -16.97 0.42 -13.82
N GLY A 104 -16.42 -0.79 -13.77
CA GLY A 104 -15.01 -1.05 -13.44
C GLY A 104 -14.69 -1.03 -11.93
N TYR A 105 -15.71 -0.85 -11.10
CA TYR A 105 -15.65 -0.97 -9.65
C TYR A 105 -16.23 -2.31 -9.19
N ILE A 106 -15.66 -2.82 -8.11
CA ILE A 106 -16.10 -4.04 -7.43
C ILE A 106 -16.47 -3.64 -6.01
N GLU A 107 -17.71 -3.93 -5.65
CA GLU A 107 -18.21 -3.68 -4.32
C GLU A 107 -17.43 -4.50 -3.29
N VAL A 108 -17.14 -3.89 -2.13
CA VAL A 108 -16.51 -4.54 -1.00
C VAL A 108 -17.55 -4.80 0.09
N LEU A 109 -17.93 -6.07 0.24
CA LEU A 109 -18.89 -6.52 1.27
C LEU A 109 -18.22 -6.81 2.62
N GLY A 110 -16.91 -7.05 2.64
CA GLY A 110 -16.17 -7.41 3.85
C GLY A 110 -14.66 -7.58 3.62
N GLY A 111 -13.93 -7.87 4.70
CA GLY A 111 -12.47 -8.06 4.70
C GLY A 111 -11.67 -6.81 5.08
N VAL A 112 -12.29 -5.63 5.03
CA VAL A 112 -11.70 -4.34 5.40
C VAL A 112 -12.72 -3.50 6.18
N SER A 113 -12.23 -2.75 7.16
CA SER A 113 -13.03 -1.83 7.97
C SER A 113 -13.16 -0.47 7.28
N SER A 114 -14.27 0.25 7.51
CA SER A 114 -14.45 1.63 7.01
C SER A 114 -13.42 2.63 7.56
N PHE A 115 -12.71 2.26 8.63
CA PHE A 115 -11.63 3.06 9.22
C PHE A 115 -10.24 2.70 8.70
N ASP A 116 -10.11 1.61 7.93
CA ASP A 116 -8.83 1.20 7.38
C ASP A 116 -8.40 2.16 6.27
N LYS A 117 -7.09 2.46 6.23
CA LYS A 117 -6.47 3.14 5.09
C LYS A 117 -6.07 2.09 4.07
N ILE A 118 -6.68 2.11 2.89
CA ILE A 118 -6.36 1.23 1.77
C ILE A 118 -5.37 1.91 0.84
N VAL A 119 -4.38 1.16 0.36
CA VAL A 119 -3.45 1.64 -0.66
C VAL A 119 -4.20 1.84 -1.97
N VAL A 120 -4.23 3.09 -2.45
CA VAL A 120 -4.91 3.50 -3.68
C VAL A 120 -3.96 3.43 -4.87
N SER A 121 -2.68 3.71 -4.65
CA SER A 121 -1.64 3.64 -5.66
C SER A 121 -0.28 3.46 -5.01
N SER A 122 0.65 2.88 -5.77
CA SER A 122 2.05 2.70 -5.40
C SER A 122 2.95 3.07 -6.59
N ASP A 123 4.16 3.54 -6.32
CA ASP A 123 5.15 3.81 -7.36
C ASP A 123 5.79 2.54 -7.95
N ARG A 124 5.59 1.39 -7.30
CA ARG A 124 6.00 0.05 -7.73
C ARG A 124 5.18 -1.05 -7.05
N ASP A 125 5.37 -2.29 -7.47
CA ASP A 125 4.77 -3.46 -6.81
C ASP A 125 5.19 -3.53 -5.33
N ILE A 126 4.23 -3.89 -4.47
CA ILE A 126 4.40 -4.03 -3.02
C ILE A 126 4.03 -5.43 -2.56
N ALA A 127 4.69 -5.90 -1.50
CA ALA A 127 4.44 -7.21 -0.90
C ALA A 127 3.79 -7.09 0.50
N ASP A 128 3.16 -8.18 0.95
CA ASP A 128 2.61 -8.25 2.31
C ASP A 128 3.71 -8.07 3.38
N GLY A 129 3.45 -7.21 4.36
CA GLY A 129 4.38 -6.87 5.43
C GLY A 129 5.53 -5.96 5.02
N GLU A 130 5.54 -5.44 3.78
CA GLU A 130 6.56 -4.52 3.30
C GLU A 130 6.46 -3.16 4.02
N VAL A 131 7.63 -2.57 4.28
CA VAL A 131 7.73 -1.21 4.83
C VAL A 131 7.54 -0.24 3.68
N VAL A 132 6.67 0.75 3.86
CA VAL A 132 6.36 1.76 2.84
C VAL A 132 6.48 3.16 3.42
N VAL A 133 6.43 4.16 2.54
CA VAL A 133 6.32 5.57 2.89
C VAL A 133 5.00 6.11 2.37
N GLU A 134 4.12 6.58 3.25
CA GLU A 134 2.88 7.27 2.87
C GLU A 134 3.22 8.68 2.35
N LYS A 135 2.76 9.03 1.13
CA LYS A 135 2.96 10.34 0.49
C LYS A 135 1.65 11.11 0.29
#